data_AF-A0A352Q289-F1
#
_entry.id   AF-A0A352Q289-F1
#
_cell.length_a   1.000
_cell.length_b   1.000
_cell.length_c   1.000
_cell.angle_alpha   90.00
_cell.angle_beta   90.00
_cell.angle_gamma   90.00
#
_symmetry.space_group_name_H-M   'P 1'
#
loop_
_entity.id
_entity.type
_entity.pdbx_description
1 polymer ?
#
loop_
_entity_poly.entity_id
_entity_poly.type
_entity_poly.pdbx_seq_one_letter_code
_entity_poly.pdbx_strand_id
1 'polypeptide(L)'
;PTGAGAETLKIFLNEMARKNSTRLTVHVAGHSTGGILMAHLLEAMEDLAPQLRLGSCTLLAPACSVELFRSHYFPYLAQPDTGFGIDKMQVYNLTDELEQEDHVGQVYRKSLLYMVSRAFEEVVEPPTPLLGMQCYSNDLRAEPGVQALGDRFQVIYSPGRSGVLSQSDSHGGFDNDVATMNSLLTTILGEAPKTPFTEEALTY
;
A
#
# COMPACT_ATOMS: atom_id res chain seq x y z
N PRO A 1 -10.23 -19.24 5.46
CA PRO A 1 -10.37 -19.02 3.99
C PRO A 1 -10.16 -20.28 3.10
N THR A 2 -11.00 -20.45 2.06
CA THR A 2 -10.90 -21.51 1.04
C THR A 2 -10.46 -20.93 -0.32
N GLY A 3 -9.45 -21.51 -0.98
CA GLY A 3 -8.97 -21.08 -2.31
C GLY A 3 -7.45 -21.22 -2.47
N ALA A 4 -6.98 -21.35 -3.72
CA ALA A 4 -5.57 -21.65 -4.01
C ALA A 4 -4.56 -20.65 -3.43
N GLY A 5 -4.91 -19.35 -3.41
CA GLY A 5 -4.07 -18.31 -2.80
C GLY A 5 -3.94 -18.47 -1.29
N ALA A 6 -5.05 -18.74 -0.59
CA ALA A 6 -5.05 -18.97 0.85
C ALA A 6 -4.34 -20.28 1.23
N GLU A 7 -4.42 -21.31 0.39
CA GLU A 7 -3.67 -22.56 0.58
C GLU A 7 -2.17 -22.33 0.47
N THR A 8 -1.73 -21.57 -0.53
CA THR A 8 -0.31 -21.21 -0.71
C THR A 8 0.19 -20.38 0.47
N LEU A 9 -0.59 -19.39 0.89
CA LEU A 9 -0.28 -18.55 2.06
C LEU A 9 -0.18 -19.40 3.33
N LYS A 10 -1.10 -20.35 3.54
CA LYS A 10 -1.07 -21.26 4.69
C LYS A 10 0.20 -22.09 4.72
N ILE A 11 0.64 -22.63 3.58
CA ILE A 11 1.90 -23.38 3.49
C ILE A 11 3.07 -22.48 3.90
N PHE A 12 3.16 -21.28 3.32
CA PHE A 12 4.22 -20.32 3.60
C PHE A 12 4.28 -19.94 5.10
N LEU A 13 3.15 -19.56 5.69
CA LEU A 13 3.07 -19.17 7.11
C LEU A 13 3.39 -20.34 8.05
N ASN A 14 2.98 -21.56 7.72
CA ASN A 14 3.31 -22.74 8.51
C ASN A 14 4.81 -23.04 8.48
N GLU A 15 5.48 -22.90 7.33
CA GLU A 15 6.93 -23.09 7.23
C GLU A 15 7.70 -22.04 8.03
N MET A 16 7.24 -20.78 8.00
CA MET A 16 7.80 -19.70 8.81
C MET A 16 7.65 -19.95 10.31
N ALA A 17 6.54 -20.55 10.75
CA ALA A 17 6.24 -20.79 12.16
C ALA A 17 7.00 -21.99 12.78
N ARG A 18 7.75 -22.77 11.99
CA ARG A 18 8.49 -23.94 12.50
C ARG A 18 9.58 -23.49 13.49
N LYS A 19 9.68 -24.19 14.63
CA LYS A 19 10.59 -23.85 15.76
C LYS A 19 12.08 -23.73 15.41
N ASN A 20 12.53 -24.36 14.32
CA ASN A 20 13.93 -24.34 13.87
C ASN A 20 14.14 -23.44 12.64
N SER A 21 13.12 -22.72 12.19
CA SER A 21 13.23 -21.78 11.07
C SER A 21 13.78 -20.44 11.55
N THR A 22 14.49 -19.74 10.67
CA THR A 22 14.86 -18.34 10.89
C THR A 22 13.60 -17.51 11.13
N ARG A 23 13.58 -16.70 12.19
CA ARG A 23 12.45 -15.81 12.48
C ARG A 23 12.44 -14.67 11.45
N LEU A 24 11.59 -14.79 10.45
CA LEU A 24 11.41 -13.79 9.40
C LEU A 24 10.28 -12.82 9.79
N THR A 25 10.46 -11.54 9.48
CA THR A 25 9.40 -10.54 9.54
C THR A 25 8.68 -10.50 8.19
N VAL A 26 7.35 -10.49 8.21
CA VAL A 26 6.55 -10.39 6.98
C VAL A 26 6.28 -8.92 6.67
N HIS A 27 6.53 -8.54 5.42
CA HIS A 27 6.19 -7.23 4.86
C HIS A 27 5.40 -7.46 3.58
N VAL A 28 4.41 -6.61 3.31
CA VAL A 28 3.59 -6.71 2.10
C VAL A 28 3.60 -5.39 1.34
N ALA A 29 3.53 -5.47 0.01
CA ALA A 29 3.38 -4.31 -0.84
C ALA A 29 2.39 -4.59 -1.98
N GLY A 30 1.61 -3.58 -2.37
CA GLY A 30 0.64 -3.68 -3.45
C GLY A 30 0.55 -2.38 -4.25
N HIS A 31 0.56 -2.47 -5.57
CA HIS A 31 0.37 -1.33 -6.48
C HIS A 31 -1.04 -1.31 -7.06
N SER A 32 -1.63 -0.12 -7.21
CA SER A 32 -2.94 0.06 -7.85
C SER A 32 -4.02 -0.83 -7.19
N THR A 33 -4.65 -1.73 -7.95
CA THR A 33 -5.64 -2.70 -7.44
C THR A 33 -5.05 -3.72 -6.46
N GLY A 34 -3.72 -3.80 -6.37
CA GLY A 34 -3.02 -4.47 -5.27
C GLY A 34 -3.46 -3.98 -3.90
N GLY A 35 -3.93 -2.73 -3.76
CA GLY A 35 -4.55 -2.23 -2.53
C GLY A 35 -5.85 -2.96 -2.14
N ILE A 36 -6.61 -3.50 -3.11
CA ILE A 36 -7.78 -4.35 -2.85
C ILE A 36 -7.33 -5.76 -2.49
N LEU A 37 -6.38 -6.31 -3.26
CA LEU A 37 -5.84 -7.65 -3.02
C LEU A 37 -5.23 -7.77 -1.61
N MET A 38 -4.43 -6.78 -1.21
CA MET A 38 -3.77 -6.77 0.10
C MET A 38 -4.79 -6.68 1.24
N ALA A 39 -5.91 -5.98 1.08
CA ALA A 39 -6.96 -5.87 2.10
C ALA A 39 -7.51 -7.27 2.47
N HIS A 40 -7.91 -8.05 1.47
CA HIS A 40 -8.42 -9.40 1.68
C HIS A 40 -7.32 -10.42 2.02
N LEU A 41 -6.09 -10.18 1.57
CA LEU A 41 -4.96 -11.01 1.98
C LEU A 41 -4.71 -10.90 3.48
N LEU A 42 -4.82 -9.70 4.06
CA LEU A 42 -4.64 -9.47 5.50
C LEU A 42 -5.68 -10.25 6.33
N GLU A 43 -6.96 -10.23 5.94
CA GLU A 43 -8.00 -11.02 6.59
C GLU A 43 -7.68 -12.53 6.53
N ALA A 44 -7.24 -13.01 5.37
CA ALA A 44 -6.83 -14.40 5.22
C ALA A 44 -5.59 -14.76 6.06
N MET A 45 -4.65 -13.81 6.24
CA MET A 45 -3.48 -13.98 7.10
C MET A 45 -3.86 -14.00 8.58
N GLU A 46 -4.81 -13.16 9.02
CA GLU A 46 -5.35 -13.16 10.39
C GLU A 46 -5.97 -14.51 10.73
N ASP A 47 -6.84 -15.03 9.86
CA ASP A 47 -7.46 -16.36 10.00
C ASP A 47 -6.42 -17.48 10.19
N LEU A 48 -5.33 -17.42 9.43
CA LEU A 48 -4.32 -18.47 9.39
C LEU A 48 -3.26 -18.33 10.49
N ALA A 49 -2.96 -17.09 10.89
CA ALA A 49 -1.92 -16.75 11.84
C ALA A 49 -2.36 -15.56 12.71
N PRO A 50 -3.29 -15.75 13.66
CA PRO A 50 -3.94 -14.67 14.41
C PRO A 50 -3.03 -13.92 15.39
N GLN A 51 -1.76 -14.32 15.48
CA GLN A 51 -0.74 -13.68 16.32
C GLN A 51 0.40 -13.07 15.47
N LEU A 52 0.29 -13.13 14.14
CA LEU A 52 1.31 -12.58 13.25
C LEU A 52 1.20 -11.05 13.19
N ARG A 53 2.31 -10.37 13.46
CA ARG A 53 2.45 -8.95 13.15
C ARG A 53 3.28 -8.77 11.89
N LEU A 54 2.75 -7.98 10.96
CA LEU A 54 3.47 -7.55 9.77
C LEU A 54 4.33 -6.35 10.11
N GLY A 55 5.60 -6.38 9.72
CA GLY A 55 6.53 -5.27 9.94
C GLY A 55 6.13 -4.04 9.12
N SER A 56 5.63 -4.23 7.89
CA SER A 56 5.03 -3.14 7.14
C SER A 56 4.02 -3.58 6.07
N CYS A 57 3.12 -2.66 5.71
CA CYS A 57 2.26 -2.71 4.52
C CYS A 57 2.51 -1.45 3.68
N THR A 58 2.92 -1.60 2.42
CA THR A 58 3.16 -0.47 1.53
C THR A 58 2.20 -0.50 0.34
N LEU A 59 1.42 0.56 0.13
CA LEU A 59 0.56 0.70 -1.03
C LEU A 59 1.12 1.78 -1.97
N LEU A 60 1.20 1.45 -3.26
CA LEU A 60 1.67 2.34 -4.32
C LEU A 60 0.49 2.71 -5.21
N ALA A 61 0.12 3.99 -5.27
CA ALA A 61 -1.02 4.51 -6.02
C ALA A 61 -2.30 3.66 -5.86
N PRO A 62 -2.77 3.36 -4.62
CA PRO A 62 -3.83 2.38 -4.40
C PRO A 62 -5.15 2.79 -5.05
N ALA A 63 -5.63 1.95 -5.96
CA ALA A 63 -6.96 2.01 -6.55
C ALA A 63 -7.96 1.24 -5.69
N CYS A 64 -7.99 1.54 -4.39
CA CYS A 64 -8.98 1.03 -3.45
C CYS A 64 -9.70 2.18 -2.74
N SER A 65 -10.93 1.95 -2.31
CA SER A 65 -11.73 2.99 -1.66
C SER A 65 -11.20 3.34 -0.27
N VAL A 66 -11.44 4.57 0.16
CA VAL A 66 -11.21 4.99 1.56
C VAL A 66 -12.02 4.13 2.53
N GLU A 67 -13.20 3.66 2.12
CA GLU A 67 -14.01 2.76 2.93
C GLU A 67 -13.36 1.38 3.11
N LEU A 68 -12.71 0.86 2.08
CA LEU A 68 -11.91 -0.37 2.19
C LEU A 68 -10.75 -0.17 3.19
N PHE A 69 -10.10 1.01 3.18
CA PHE A 69 -9.11 1.35 4.20
C PHE A 69 -9.68 1.27 5.61
N ARG A 70 -10.83 1.94 5.86
CA ARG A 70 -11.45 1.97 7.19
C ARG A 70 -11.85 0.59 7.69
N SER A 71 -12.33 -0.27 6.80
CA SER A 71 -12.83 -1.60 7.16
C SER A 71 -11.74 -2.67 7.26
N HIS A 72 -10.72 -2.63 6.40
CA HIS A 72 -9.75 -3.74 6.27
C HIS A 72 -8.32 -3.39 6.68
N TYR A 73 -7.93 -2.12 6.75
CA TYR A 73 -6.57 -1.73 7.13
C TYR A 73 -6.50 -1.03 8.48
N PHE A 74 -7.41 -0.07 8.70
CA PHE A 74 -7.45 0.71 9.94
C PHE A 74 -7.54 -0.17 11.19
N PRO A 75 -8.36 -1.25 11.26
CA PRO A 75 -8.40 -2.09 12.45
C PRO A 75 -7.04 -2.66 12.80
N TYR A 76 -6.30 -3.18 11.81
CA TYR A 76 -4.97 -3.78 12.00
C TYR A 76 -3.86 -2.79 12.36
N LEU A 77 -4.06 -1.49 12.08
CA LEU A 77 -3.16 -0.41 12.49
C LEU A 77 -3.49 0.11 13.89
N ALA A 78 -4.78 0.13 14.25
CA ALA A 78 -5.27 0.65 15.51
C ALA A 78 -5.20 -0.37 16.66
N GLN A 79 -5.09 -1.67 16.37
CA GLN A 79 -4.96 -2.70 17.41
C GLN A 79 -3.70 -2.48 18.27
N PRO A 80 -3.76 -2.77 19.58
CA PRO A 80 -2.57 -2.86 20.42
C PRO A 80 -1.54 -3.85 19.87
N ASP A 81 -0.32 -3.85 20.43
CA ASP A 81 0.78 -4.74 20.00
C ASP A 81 0.56 -6.24 20.36
N THR A 82 -0.70 -6.66 20.56
CA THR A 82 -1.12 -8.03 20.87
C THR A 82 -2.06 -8.54 19.78
N GLY A 83 -1.74 -9.69 19.18
CA GLY A 83 -2.53 -10.28 18.11
C GLY A 83 -2.08 -9.86 16.71
N PHE A 84 -2.91 -10.17 15.72
CA PHE A 84 -2.66 -9.85 14.32
C PHE A 84 -2.68 -8.33 14.10
N GLY A 85 -1.74 -7.81 13.32
CA GLY A 85 -1.67 -6.38 13.07
C GLY A 85 -0.55 -5.96 12.15
N ILE A 86 -0.50 -4.65 11.87
CA ILE A 86 0.49 -4.02 11.01
C ILE A 86 1.25 -3.00 11.85
N ASP A 87 2.58 -3.10 11.88
CA ASP A 87 3.42 -2.18 12.66
C ASP A 87 3.55 -0.81 11.98
N LYS A 88 3.62 -0.79 10.66
CA LYS A 88 3.74 0.44 9.87
C LYS A 88 3.07 0.32 8.50
N MET A 89 2.34 1.34 8.09
CA MET A 89 1.77 1.44 6.75
C MET A 89 2.21 2.71 6.05
N GLN A 90 2.62 2.57 4.79
CA GLN A 90 2.98 3.67 3.91
C GLN A 90 2.10 3.64 2.66
N VAL A 91 1.58 4.79 2.27
CA VAL A 91 0.81 4.97 1.03
C VAL A 91 1.54 6.00 0.19
N TYR A 92 1.94 5.63 -1.02
CA TYR A 92 2.56 6.52 -1.99
C TYR A 92 1.53 6.94 -3.02
N ASN A 93 1.27 8.24 -3.13
CA ASN A 93 0.30 8.82 -4.07
C ASN A 93 0.98 9.90 -4.90
N LEU A 94 0.45 10.22 -6.08
CA LEU A 94 0.82 11.46 -6.75
C LEU A 94 0.25 12.66 -5.99
N THR A 95 0.78 13.87 -6.25
CA THR A 95 0.01 15.08 -5.92
C THR A 95 -1.24 15.13 -6.80
N ASP A 96 -2.26 15.87 -6.37
CA ASP A 96 -3.51 15.98 -7.13
C ASP A 96 -3.28 16.60 -8.52
N GLU A 97 -2.34 17.55 -8.63
CA GLU A 97 -1.97 18.13 -9.92
C GLU A 97 -1.39 17.07 -10.86
N LEU A 98 -0.42 16.28 -10.41
CA LEU A 98 0.18 15.22 -11.22
C LEU A 98 -0.80 14.10 -11.53
N GLU A 99 -1.66 13.73 -10.57
CA GLU A 99 -2.69 12.73 -10.79
C GLU A 99 -3.64 13.19 -11.91
N GLN A 100 -4.13 14.43 -11.89
CA GLN A 100 -5.01 14.95 -12.94
C GLN A 100 -4.32 15.07 -14.31
N GLU A 101 -3.01 15.32 -14.33
CA GLU A 101 -2.18 15.37 -15.55
C GLU A 101 -1.81 13.98 -16.07
N ASP A 102 -1.94 12.93 -15.24
CA ASP A 102 -1.61 11.56 -15.61
C ASP A 102 -2.49 11.02 -16.75
N HIS A 103 -1.98 9.99 -17.41
CA HIS A 103 -2.62 9.32 -18.53
C HIS A 103 -2.30 7.82 -18.54
N VAL A 104 -3.33 6.99 -18.73
CA VAL A 104 -3.17 5.54 -18.88
C VAL A 104 -2.67 5.23 -20.29
N GLY A 105 -1.34 5.27 -20.44
CA GLY A 105 -0.56 4.75 -21.56
C GLY A 105 -1.19 4.98 -22.94
N GLN A 106 -1.26 6.23 -23.42
CA GLN A 106 -1.78 6.66 -24.75
C GLN A 106 -3.20 6.21 -25.16
N VAL A 107 -3.80 5.21 -24.52
CA VAL A 107 -5.15 4.67 -24.80
C VAL A 107 -6.22 5.51 -24.09
N TYR A 108 -5.90 6.02 -22.89
CA TYR A 108 -6.77 6.94 -22.16
C TYR A 108 -5.95 8.12 -21.62
N ARG A 109 -6.26 9.33 -22.09
CA ARG A 109 -5.46 10.55 -21.87
C ARG A 109 -5.84 11.32 -20.60
N LYS A 110 -6.25 10.60 -19.56
CA LYS A 110 -6.67 11.12 -18.26
C LYS A 110 -6.26 10.14 -17.16
N SER A 111 -6.27 10.62 -15.92
CA SER A 111 -5.99 9.84 -14.71
C SER A 111 -6.77 8.52 -14.64
N LEU A 112 -6.05 7.45 -14.29
CA LEU A 112 -6.66 6.17 -13.96
C LEU A 112 -7.57 6.28 -12.73
N LEU A 113 -7.10 6.89 -11.65
CA LEU A 113 -7.84 6.94 -10.39
C LEU A 113 -9.11 7.78 -10.50
N TYR A 114 -9.08 8.91 -11.21
CA TYR A 114 -10.30 9.68 -11.48
C TYR A 114 -11.30 8.89 -12.33
N MET A 115 -10.83 8.07 -13.29
CA MET A 115 -11.72 7.18 -14.04
C MET A 115 -12.34 6.11 -13.13
N VAL A 116 -11.54 5.45 -12.28
CA VAL A 116 -12.04 4.44 -11.34
C VAL A 116 -13.08 5.05 -10.40
N SER A 117 -12.72 6.16 -9.73
CA SER A 117 -13.57 6.87 -8.76
C SER A 117 -14.93 7.31 -9.34
N ARG A 118 -14.97 7.68 -10.62
CA ARG A 118 -16.16 8.25 -11.28
C ARG A 118 -16.94 7.27 -12.15
N ALA A 119 -16.40 6.10 -12.48
CA ALA A 119 -17.02 5.23 -13.48
C ALA A 119 -16.99 3.73 -13.15
N PHE A 120 -16.05 3.24 -12.33
CA PHE A 120 -15.88 1.80 -12.11
C PHE A 120 -16.16 1.33 -10.68
N GLU A 121 -16.34 2.25 -9.74
CA GLU A 121 -16.83 1.91 -8.39
C GLU A 121 -18.35 1.70 -8.39
N GLU A 122 -18.86 0.95 -7.40
CA GLU A 122 -20.30 0.65 -7.29
C GLU A 122 -21.16 1.92 -7.13
N VAL A 123 -20.60 2.93 -6.45
CA VAL A 123 -21.20 4.26 -6.30
C VAL A 123 -20.38 5.25 -7.11
N VAL A 124 -20.97 5.80 -8.17
CA VAL A 124 -20.31 6.78 -9.04
C VAL A 124 -20.76 8.22 -8.80
N GLU A 125 -21.90 8.41 -8.13
CA GLU A 125 -22.44 9.75 -7.82
C GLU A 125 -22.92 9.82 -6.35
N PRO A 126 -22.23 10.61 -5.48
CA PRO A 126 -20.98 11.32 -5.76
C PRO A 126 -19.81 10.35 -6.06
N PRO A 127 -18.70 10.82 -6.65
CA PRO A 127 -17.53 9.97 -6.93
C PRO A 127 -17.02 9.24 -5.69
N THR A 128 -16.70 7.95 -5.83
CA THR A 128 -16.21 7.15 -4.70
C THR A 128 -14.81 7.62 -4.28
N PRO A 129 -14.58 7.97 -3.01
CA PRO A 129 -13.27 8.36 -2.51
C PRO A 129 -12.27 7.21 -2.60
N LEU A 130 -11.18 7.41 -3.34
CA LEU A 130 -10.07 6.43 -3.43
C LEU A 130 -8.89 6.84 -2.54
N LEU A 131 -8.28 5.87 -1.87
CA LEU A 131 -7.11 6.06 -1.02
C LEU A 131 -5.92 6.63 -1.80
N GLY A 132 -5.80 6.30 -3.08
CA GLY A 132 -4.74 6.77 -3.98
C GLY A 132 -4.82 8.26 -4.34
N MET A 133 -5.92 8.94 -4.06
CA MET A 133 -6.13 10.33 -4.45
C MET A 133 -5.79 11.29 -3.29
N GLN A 134 -5.03 12.35 -3.58
CA GLN A 134 -4.55 13.27 -2.54
C GLN A 134 -5.68 13.96 -1.76
N CYS A 135 -6.72 14.45 -2.45
CA CYS A 135 -7.86 15.12 -1.80
C CYS A 135 -8.54 14.22 -0.75
N TYR A 136 -8.88 12.99 -1.12
CA TYR A 136 -9.56 12.04 -0.23
C TYR A 136 -8.65 11.47 0.86
N SER A 137 -7.37 11.23 0.56
CA SER A 137 -6.41 10.79 1.57
C SER A 137 -6.06 11.89 2.59
N ASN A 138 -6.09 13.16 2.19
CA ASN A 138 -5.98 14.29 3.13
C ASN A 138 -7.19 14.34 4.08
N ASP A 139 -8.42 14.19 3.57
CA ASP A 139 -9.62 14.16 4.38
C ASP A 139 -9.60 13.00 5.39
N LEU A 140 -9.25 11.80 4.92
CA LEU A 140 -9.05 10.62 5.79
C LEU A 140 -8.03 10.89 6.90
N ARG A 141 -6.89 11.50 6.56
CA ARG A 141 -5.83 11.84 7.54
C ARG A 141 -6.25 12.91 8.54
N ALA A 142 -7.28 13.69 8.25
CA ALA A 142 -7.84 14.65 9.19
C ALA A 142 -8.74 14.00 10.24
N GLU A 143 -9.16 12.74 10.04
CA GLU A 143 -9.99 12.01 11.00
C GLU A 143 -9.22 11.74 12.31
N PRO A 144 -9.79 12.02 13.50
CA PRO A 144 -9.10 11.87 14.78
C PRO A 144 -8.54 10.46 15.03
N GLY A 145 -9.26 9.42 14.58
CA GLY A 145 -8.80 8.03 14.70
C GLY A 145 -7.56 7.74 13.87
N VAL A 146 -7.48 8.30 12.66
CA VAL A 146 -6.31 8.16 11.77
C VAL A 146 -5.13 8.99 12.28
N GLN A 147 -5.39 10.20 12.80
CA GLN A 147 -4.35 11.02 13.44
C GLN A 147 -3.71 10.32 14.64
N ALA A 148 -4.52 9.59 15.43
CA ALA A 148 -4.05 8.84 16.59
C ALA A 148 -3.07 7.70 16.23
N LEU A 149 -3.01 7.27 14.96
CA LEU A 149 -2.03 6.27 14.50
C LEU A 149 -0.60 6.83 14.49
N GLY A 150 -0.42 8.14 14.43
CA GLY A 150 0.89 8.79 14.38
C GLY A 150 1.78 8.21 13.28
N ASP A 151 3.01 7.83 13.64
CA ASP A 151 4.00 7.31 12.69
C ASP A 151 3.67 5.91 12.13
N ARG A 152 2.63 5.24 12.66
CA ARG A 152 2.17 3.93 12.13
C ARG A 152 1.50 4.07 10.77
N PHE A 153 0.97 5.25 10.41
CA PHE A 153 0.34 5.47 9.11
C PHE A 153 0.87 6.75 8.45
N GLN A 154 1.49 6.58 7.28
CA GLN A 154 2.08 7.68 6.53
C GLN A 154 1.55 7.68 5.09
N VAL A 155 1.14 8.85 4.60
CA VAL A 155 0.89 9.09 3.18
C VAL A 155 2.00 10.00 2.64
N ILE A 156 2.65 9.55 1.57
CA ILE A 156 3.78 10.20 0.90
C ILE A 156 3.29 10.63 -0.48
N TYR A 157 3.27 11.94 -0.72
CA TYR A 157 2.91 12.49 -2.03
C TYR A 157 4.17 12.66 -2.88
N SER A 158 4.20 12.04 -4.05
CA SER A 158 5.25 12.20 -5.03
C SER A 158 4.96 13.42 -5.91
N PRO A 159 5.87 14.41 -5.94
CA PRO A 159 5.75 15.59 -6.77
C PRO A 159 6.52 15.47 -8.09
N GLY A 160 6.89 14.27 -8.54
CA GLY A 160 7.57 14.05 -9.83
C GLY A 160 8.93 14.74 -9.95
N ARG A 161 9.65 14.96 -8.84
CA ARG A 161 10.95 15.66 -8.83
C ARG A 161 11.94 14.99 -7.89
N SER A 162 13.22 15.26 -8.08
CA SER A 162 14.29 14.64 -7.31
C SER A 162 14.41 15.12 -5.85
N GLY A 163 15.12 14.33 -5.03
CA GLY A 163 15.47 14.70 -3.65
C GLY A 163 14.39 14.42 -2.59
N VAL A 164 13.35 13.67 -2.94
CA VAL A 164 12.24 13.27 -2.05
C VAL A 164 12.09 11.75 -2.01
N LEU A 165 11.21 11.24 -1.14
CA LEU A 165 11.00 9.79 -0.92
C LEU A 165 10.39 9.05 -2.12
N SER A 166 9.85 9.78 -3.09
CA SER A 166 9.32 9.23 -4.34
C SER A 166 9.40 10.28 -5.43
N GLN A 167 9.94 9.93 -6.59
CA GLN A 167 10.09 10.80 -7.76
C GLN A 167 9.15 10.38 -8.90
N SER A 168 8.22 9.46 -8.63
CA SER A 168 7.23 9.02 -9.61
C SER A 168 6.37 10.19 -10.10
N ASP A 169 6.17 10.25 -11.42
CA ASP A 169 5.39 11.28 -12.10
C ASP A 169 4.13 10.73 -12.77
N SER A 170 3.84 9.44 -12.57
CA SER A 170 2.73 8.74 -13.20
C SER A 170 2.19 7.64 -12.29
N HIS A 171 0.90 7.29 -12.45
CA HIS A 171 0.24 6.27 -11.64
C HIS A 171 0.99 4.92 -11.70
N GLY A 172 1.44 4.55 -12.90
CA GLY A 172 2.15 3.29 -13.15
C GLY A 172 3.64 3.32 -12.82
N GLY A 173 4.24 4.47 -12.46
CA GLY A 173 5.68 4.61 -12.36
C GLY A 173 6.27 4.31 -10.98
N PHE A 174 5.46 4.05 -9.96
CA PHE A 174 5.93 3.95 -8.57
C PHE A 174 6.89 2.78 -8.32
N ASP A 175 6.65 1.63 -8.94
CA ASP A 175 7.48 0.43 -8.80
C ASP A 175 8.70 0.42 -9.73
N ASN A 176 8.75 1.33 -10.70
CA ASN A 176 9.95 1.63 -11.48
C ASN A 176 10.76 2.83 -10.91
N ASP A 177 10.21 3.57 -9.94
CA ASP A 177 10.89 4.71 -9.33
C ASP A 177 11.90 4.27 -8.25
N VAL A 178 13.18 4.54 -8.53
CA VAL A 178 14.31 4.21 -7.65
C VAL A 178 14.14 4.80 -6.25
N ALA A 179 13.60 6.02 -6.13
CA ALA A 179 13.42 6.65 -4.83
C ALA A 179 12.31 5.95 -4.02
N THR A 180 11.17 5.68 -4.63
CA THR A 180 10.05 4.94 -4.03
C THR A 180 10.51 3.57 -3.53
N MET A 181 11.16 2.79 -4.39
CA MET A 181 11.56 1.42 -4.07
C MET A 181 12.63 1.37 -2.99
N ASN A 182 13.58 2.32 -2.98
CA ASN A 182 14.56 2.41 -1.90
C ASN A 182 13.95 2.94 -0.59
N SER A 183 12.97 3.86 -0.64
CA SER A 183 12.26 4.32 0.55
C SER A 183 11.44 3.19 1.19
N LEU A 184 10.74 2.40 0.37
CA LEU A 184 10.07 1.17 0.78
C LEU A 184 11.06 0.18 1.41
N LEU A 185 12.20 -0.08 0.75
CA LEU A 185 13.21 -1.01 1.25
C LEU A 185 13.83 -0.56 2.57
N THR A 186 14.04 0.75 2.77
CA THR A 186 14.46 1.31 4.06
C THR A 186 13.44 1.04 5.15
N THR A 187 12.14 1.14 4.87
CA THR A 187 11.10 0.77 5.84
C THR A 187 11.15 -0.71 6.20
N ILE A 188 11.39 -1.59 5.23
CA ILE A 188 11.52 -3.04 5.48
C ILE A 188 12.74 -3.35 6.35
N LEU A 189 13.89 -2.76 6.03
CA LEU A 189 15.16 -3.06 6.71
C LEU A 189 15.32 -2.32 8.05
N GLY A 190 14.60 -1.22 8.25
CA GLY A 190 14.81 -0.29 9.38
C GLY A 190 16.08 0.54 9.26
N GLU A 191 16.84 0.39 8.18
CA GLU A 191 18.07 1.11 7.88
C GLU A 191 18.26 1.31 6.36
N ALA A 192 19.24 2.11 5.97
CA ALA A 192 19.56 2.29 4.56
C ALA A 192 20.02 0.97 3.91
N PRO A 193 19.50 0.58 2.74
CA PRO A 193 19.88 -0.66 2.09
C PRO A 193 21.37 -0.65 1.69
N LYS A 194 22.07 -1.74 2.00
CA LYS A 194 23.47 -1.95 1.56
C LYS A 194 23.58 -2.13 0.06
N THR A 195 22.52 -2.65 -0.56
CA THR A 195 22.39 -2.83 -2.01
C THR A 195 21.08 -2.19 -2.43
N PRO A 196 21.08 -0.88 -2.72
CA PRO A 196 19.87 -0.17 -3.14
C PRO A 196 19.43 -0.62 -4.55
N PHE A 197 18.15 -0.41 -4.86
CA PHE A 197 17.66 -0.47 -6.23
C PHE A 197 18.35 0.61 -7.08
N THR A 198 18.62 0.28 -8.33
CA THR A 198 19.14 1.18 -9.36
C THR A 198 18.14 1.25 -10.51
N GLU A 199 18.27 2.25 -11.39
CA GLU A 199 17.43 2.34 -12.60
C GLU A 199 17.53 1.06 -13.44
N GLU A 200 18.74 0.52 -13.60
CA GLU A 200 18.99 -0.72 -14.34
C GLU A 200 18.25 -1.93 -13.71
N ALA A 201 18.20 -2.00 -12.37
CA ALA A 201 17.50 -3.08 -11.67
C ALA A 201 15.97 -3.01 -11.78
N LEU A 202 15.42 -1.84 -12.13
CA LEU A 202 13.99 -1.58 -12.23
C LEU A 202 13.50 -1.42 -13.68
N THR A 203 14.37 -1.66 -14.66
CA THR A 203 14.01 -1.68 -16.08
C THR A 203 13.58 -3.10 -16.45
N TYR A 204 12.30 -3.32 -16.71
CA TYR A 204 11.73 -4.60 -17.13
C TYR A 204 10.68 -4.44 -18.22
#